data_AF-A0A3Q8XRU0-F1
#
_entry.id   AF-A0A3Q8XRU0-F1
#
_cell.length_a   1.000
_cell.length_b   1.000
_cell.length_c   1.000
_cell.angle_alpha   90.00
_cell.angle_beta   90.00
_cell.angle_gamma   90.00
#
_symmetry.space_group_name_H-M   'P 1'
#
loop_
_entity.id
_entity.type
_entity.pdbx_description
1 polymer ?
#
loop_
_entity_poly.entity_id
_entity_poly.type
_entity_poly.pdbx_seq_one_letter_code
_entity_poly.pdbx_strand_id
1 'polypeptide(L)'
;MGRYRKLPVEIEAVQWFKPGDHPKVKSGAGPATWPDGSIKVAGADCGFIETLEGGHIVTPGDWIIQGVNGEFYPCKPDIFAKTYEPVEPSHV
;
A
#
# COMPACT_ATOMS: atom_id res chain seq x y z
N MET A 1 10.44 20.49 -25.18
CA MET A 1 10.00 19.78 -23.96
C MET A 1 8.56 19.33 -24.15
N GLY A 2 8.27 18.05 -23.94
CA GLY A 2 6.90 17.52 -24.00
C GLY A 2 6.19 17.70 -22.67
N ARG A 3 4.92 18.09 -22.70
CA ARG A 3 4.04 18.11 -21.53
C ARG A 3 3.12 16.90 -21.64
N TYR A 4 3.01 16.13 -20.57
CA TYR A 4 2.19 14.92 -20.50
C TYR A 4 1.27 15.01 -19.28
N ARG A 5 0.12 14.34 -19.34
CA ARG A 5 -0.83 14.20 -18.24
C ARG A 5 -0.99 12.73 -17.90
N LYS A 6 -1.22 12.39 -16.62
CA LYS A 6 -1.62 11.02 -16.26
C LYS A 6 -2.97 10.70 -16.92
N LEU A 7 -3.15 9.46 -17.36
CA LEU A 7 -4.48 8.99 -17.75
C LEU A 7 -5.38 8.90 -16.50
N PRO A 8 -6.69 9.12 -16.62
CA PRO A 8 -7.62 8.78 -15.55
C PRO A 8 -7.59 7.25 -15.39
N VAL A 9 -7.24 6.79 -14.19
CA VAL A 9 -7.13 5.37 -13.84
C VAL A 9 -7.94 5.14 -12.58
N GLU A 10 -8.91 4.26 -12.66
CA GLU A 10 -9.61 3.69 -11.52
C GLU A 10 -8.74 2.57 -10.93
N ILE A 11 -8.70 2.49 -9.60
CA ILE A 11 -7.84 1.55 -8.86
C ILE A 11 -8.65 0.80 -7.83
N GLU A 12 -8.23 -0.43 -7.52
CA GLU A 12 -8.72 -1.15 -6.36
C GLU A 12 -7.80 -0.91 -5.18
N ALA A 13 -8.38 -0.60 -4.03
CA ALA A 13 -7.63 -0.47 -2.79
C ALA A 13 -8.45 -0.89 -1.58
N VAL A 14 -7.77 -1.44 -0.57
CA VAL A 14 -8.36 -1.76 0.72
C VAL A 14 -7.59 -1.08 1.84
N GLN A 15 -8.30 -0.55 2.83
CA GLN A 15 -7.65 -0.02 4.02
C GLN A 15 -7.28 -1.15 4.97
N TRP A 16 -6.03 -1.15 5.44
CA TRP A 16 -5.46 -2.18 6.29
C TRP A 16 -5.33 -1.69 7.73
N PHE A 17 -5.89 -2.43 8.69
CA PHE A 17 -5.80 -2.12 10.12
C PHE A 17 -5.16 -3.24 10.92
N LYS A 18 -5.30 -4.48 10.47
CA LYS A 18 -4.77 -5.66 11.15
C LYS A 18 -4.44 -6.79 10.16
N PRO A 19 -3.61 -7.75 10.57
CA PRO A 19 -3.35 -8.92 9.76
C PRO A 19 -4.65 -9.64 9.35
N GLY A 20 -4.74 -9.98 8.06
CA GLY A 20 -5.93 -10.60 7.46
C GLY A 20 -6.81 -9.64 6.65
N ASP A 21 -6.73 -8.32 6.86
CA ASP A 21 -7.52 -7.36 6.07
C ASP A 21 -7.13 -7.35 4.58
N HIS A 22 -5.89 -7.70 4.28
CA HIS A 22 -5.42 -7.91 2.91
C HIS A 22 -4.48 -9.12 2.84
N PRO A 23 -4.69 -10.07 1.91
CA PRO A 23 -3.95 -11.33 1.85
C PRO A 23 -2.47 -11.17 1.49
N LYS A 24 -2.07 -10.03 0.91
CA LYS A 24 -0.66 -9.75 0.58
C LYS A 24 0.12 -9.12 1.73
N VAL A 25 -0.56 -8.68 2.79
CA VAL A 25 0.11 -8.10 3.96
C VAL A 25 0.36 -9.18 4.98
N LYS A 26 1.64 -9.49 5.22
CA LYS A 26 2.08 -10.49 6.18
C LYS A 26 2.05 -9.90 7.59
N SER A 27 1.52 -10.66 8.55
CA SER A 27 1.55 -10.34 9.98
C SER A 27 2.97 -10.34 10.50
N GLY A 28 3.30 -9.40 11.37
CA GLY A 28 4.62 -9.31 11.93
C GLY A 28 5.58 -8.74 10.90
N ALA A 29 5.63 -7.42 10.84
CA ALA A 29 6.90 -6.79 10.58
C ALA A 29 7.80 -7.03 11.81
N GLY A 30 8.25 -8.29 11.96
CA GLY A 30 9.38 -8.65 12.81
C GLY A 30 10.61 -7.84 12.40
N PRO A 31 11.77 -7.99 13.06
CA PRO A 31 12.95 -7.19 12.73
C PRO A 31 13.23 -7.24 11.23
N ALA A 32 12.93 -6.15 10.54
CA ALA A 32 13.19 -6.00 9.12
C ALA A 32 14.60 -5.43 9.03
N THR A 33 15.53 -6.28 8.58
CA THR A 33 16.88 -5.84 8.26
C THR A 33 16.83 -5.17 6.90
N TRP A 34 17.06 -3.87 6.88
CA TRP A 34 17.15 -3.10 5.65
C TRP A 34 18.50 -3.36 4.96
N PRO A 35 18.63 -3.08 3.65
CA PRO A 35 19.88 -3.30 2.90
C PRO A 35 21.11 -2.57 3.48
N ASP A 36 20.89 -1.51 4.28
CA ASP A 36 21.93 -0.76 4.98
C ASP A 36 22.35 -1.39 6.32
N GLY A 37 21.75 -2.53 6.70
CA GLY A 37 22.01 -3.24 7.95
C GLY A 37 21.23 -2.70 9.16
N SER A 38 20.39 -1.66 8.99
CA SER A 38 19.55 -1.16 10.07
C SER A 38 18.40 -2.13 10.35
N ILE A 39 18.14 -2.38 11.64
CA ILE A 39 16.97 -3.13 12.07
C ILE A 39 15.90 -2.12 12.47
N LYS A 40 14.80 -2.05 11.72
CA LYS A 40 13.60 -1.37 12.19
C LYS A 40 12.63 -2.41 12.71
N VAL A 41 12.27 -2.28 13.98
CA VAL A 41 11.15 -3.02 14.57
C VAL A 41 9.92 -2.19 14.26
N ALA A 42 9.11 -2.66 13.32
CA ALA A 42 7.78 -2.11 13.21
C ALA A 42 6.97 -2.55 14.46
N GLY A 43 6.02 -1.73 14.90
CA GLY A 43 5.19 -2.07 16.05
C GLY A 43 4.51 -3.43 15.86
N ALA A 44 4.11 -4.08 16.96
CA ALA A 44 3.44 -5.39 16.91
C ALA A 44 2.19 -5.39 15.99
N ASP A 45 1.56 -4.22 15.82
CA ASP A 45 0.39 -4.02 14.99
C ASP A 45 0.71 -3.68 13.52
N CYS A 46 1.99 -3.71 13.12
CA CYS A 46 2.40 -3.40 11.75
C CYS A 46 2.49 -4.66 10.88
N GLY A 47 2.16 -4.48 9.61
CA GLY A 47 2.30 -5.48 8.55
C GLY A 47 3.52 -5.26 7.68
N PHE A 48 3.80 -6.24 6.83
CA PHE A 48 4.83 -6.14 5.80
C PHE A 48 4.25 -6.56 4.45
N ILE A 49 4.55 -5.79 3.41
CA ILE A 49 4.14 -6.08 2.04
C ILE A 49 5.35 -6.03 1.10
N GLU A 50 5.45 -7.01 0.21
CA GLU A 50 6.48 -7.06 -0.83
C GLU A 50 6.00 -6.25 -2.03
N THR A 51 6.80 -5.26 -2.41
CA THR A 51 6.56 -4.41 -3.59
C THR A 51 7.69 -4.59 -4.61
N LEU A 52 7.55 -4.01 -5.81
CA LEU A 52 8.59 -4.07 -6.85
C LEU A 52 9.90 -3.36 -6.44
N GLU A 53 9.83 -2.40 -5.51
CA GLU A 53 10.97 -1.63 -5.00
C GLU A 53 11.58 -2.27 -3.74
N GLY A 54 11.03 -3.40 -3.29
CA GLY A 54 11.41 -4.08 -2.05
C GLY A 54 10.29 -4.10 -1.02
N GLY A 55 10.63 -4.57 0.17
CA GLY A 55 9.71 -4.71 1.29
C GLY A 55 9.32 -3.38 1.91
N HIS A 56 8.03 -3.17 2.13
CA HIS A 56 7.50 -2.00 2.83
C HIS A 56 6.75 -2.38 4.10
N ILE A 57 6.92 -1.56 5.14
CA ILE A 57 6.16 -1.63 6.38
C ILE A 57 4.79 -1.00 6.15
N VAL A 58 3.74 -1.72 6.55
CA VAL A 58 2.34 -1.26 6.53
C VAL A 58 1.94 -0.94 7.96
N THR A 59 1.42 0.25 8.19
CA THR A 59 0.86 0.65 9.49
C THR A 59 -0.66 0.61 9.46
N PRO A 60 -1.34 0.38 10.61
CA PRO A 60 -2.79 0.48 10.67
C PRO A 60 -3.31 1.82 10.11
N GLY A 61 -4.30 1.75 9.23
CA GLY A 61 -4.86 2.88 8.50
C GLY A 61 -4.28 3.10 7.10
N ASP A 62 -3.19 2.44 6.74
CA ASP A 62 -2.63 2.50 5.38
C ASP A 62 -3.57 1.82 4.37
N TRP A 63 -3.60 2.36 3.16
CA TRP A 63 -4.30 1.75 2.03
C TRP A 63 -3.36 0.84 1.26
N ILE A 64 -3.80 -0.36 0.94
CA ILE A 64 -3.11 -1.26 0.02
C ILE A 64 -3.74 -1.11 -1.34
N ILE A 65 -3.00 -0.50 -2.26
CA ILE A 65 -3.44 -0.23 -3.63
C ILE A 65 -2.93 -1.35 -4.55
N GLN A 66 -3.80 -1.82 -5.44
CA GLN A 66 -3.41 -2.64 -6.57
C GLN A 66 -3.03 -1.75 -7.76
N GLY A 67 -1.78 -1.88 -8.20
CA GLY A 67 -1.26 -1.22 -9.39
C GLY A 67 -1.69 -1.89 -10.69
N VAL A 68 -1.36 -1.24 -11.81
CA VAL A 68 -1.86 -1.62 -13.14
C VAL A 68 -1.30 -2.95 -13.66
N ASN A 69 -0.14 -3.39 -13.17
CA ASN A 69 0.39 -4.73 -13.50
C ASN A 69 0.17 -5.76 -12.38
N GLY A 70 -0.75 -5.46 -11.45
CA GLY A 70 -1.07 -6.34 -10.34
C GLY A 70 -0.06 -6.28 -9.19
N GLU A 71 0.90 -5.35 -9.20
CA GLU A 71 1.70 -5.04 -8.02
C GLU A 71 0.84 -4.47 -6.89
N PHE A 72 1.31 -4.61 -5.64
CA PHE A 72 0.65 -4.01 -4.48
C PHE A 72 1.63 -3.09 -3.76
N TYR A 73 1.13 -1.96 -3.27
CA TYR A 73 1.93 -1.03 -2.50
C TYR A 73 1.08 -0.33 -1.43
N PRO A 74 1.69 0.00 -0.27
CA PRO A 74 0.99 0.76 0.76
C PRO A 74 0.98 2.25 0.43
N CYS A 75 -0.10 2.93 0.80
CA CYS A 75 -0.30 4.37 0.65
C CYS A 75 -0.84 4.93 1.97
N LYS A 76 -0.24 6.02 2.47
CA LYS A 76 -0.70 6.65 3.71
C LYS A 76 -2.10 7.24 3.53
N PRO A 77 -2.99 7.15 4.54
CA PRO A 77 -4.38 7.57 4.40
C PRO A 77 -4.55 9.05 4.02
N ASP A 78 -3.69 9.93 4.50
CA ASP A 78 -3.72 11.35 4.14
C ASP A 78 -3.28 11.61 2.69
N ILE A 79 -2.37 10.78 2.15
CA ILE A 79 -1.96 10.83 0.74
C ILE A 79 -3.04 10.22 -0.15
N PHE A 80 -3.63 9.10 0.27
CA PHE A 80 -4.72 8.45 -0.45
C PHE A 80 -5.90 9.41 -0.64
N ALA A 81 -6.38 10.03 0.43
CA ALA A 81 -7.51 10.96 0.39
C ALA A 81 -7.25 12.24 -0.45
N LYS A 82 -5.99 12.60 -0.66
CA LYS A 82 -5.59 13.72 -1.54
C LYS A 82 -5.48 13.32 -3.01
N THR A 83 -5.39 12.02 -3.30
CA THR A 83 -5.02 11.50 -4.63
C THR A 83 -6.16 10.73 -5.30
N TYR A 84 -7.07 10.16 -4.52
CA TYR A 84 -8.16 9.31 -4.98
C TYR A 84 -9.50 9.77 -4.39
N GLU A 85 -10.55 9.56 -5.18
CA GLU A 85 -11.95 9.75 -4.78
C GLU A 85 -12.70 8.42 -4.99
N PRO A 86 -13.73 8.13 -4.17
CA PRO A 86 -14.54 6.94 -4.37
C PRO A 86 -15.30 7.03 -5.69
N VAL A 87 -15.29 5.94 -6.45
CA VAL A 87 -16.08 5.79 -7.67
C VAL A 87 -17.42 5.14 -7.29
N GLU A 88 -18.53 5.68 -7.78
CA GLU A 88 -19.84 5.04 -7.60
C GLU A 88 -19.86 3.69 -8.33
N PRO A 89 -20.40 2.62 -7.72
CA PRO A 89 -20.55 1.35 -8.40
C PRO A 89 -21.41 1.56 -9.64
N SER A 90 -20.86 1.29 -10.82
CA SER A 90 -21.61 1.35 -12.06
C SER A 90 -22.71 0.29 -12.00
N HIS A 91 -23.97 0.74 -11.95
CA HIS A 91 -25.12 -0.13 -12.03
C HIS A 91 -25.11 -0.82 -13.39
N VAL A 92 -24.72 -2.10 -13.41
CA VAL A 92 -24.88 -3.04 -14.53
C VAL A 92 -26.19 -3.80 -14.41
#